data_AF-A0A7C7GUL6-F1
#
_entry.id   AF-A0A7C7GUL6-F1
#
_cell.length_a   1.000
_cell.length_b   1.000
_cell.length_c   1.000
_cell.angle_alpha   90.00
_cell.angle_beta   90.00
_cell.angle_gamma   90.00
#
_symmetry.space_group_name_H-M   'P 1'
#
loop_
_entity.id
_entity.type
_entity.pdbx_description
1 polymer ?
#
loop_
_entity_poly.entity_id
_entity_poly.type
_entity_poly.pdbx_seq_one_letter_code
_entity_poly.pdbx_strand_id
1 'polypeptide(L)'
;MTIQPISQIHPEAFLLEPRALFDRALVGAVASPEDHWPRVDSMNVAAYDTYLCIEIIQEWLKCPEEEAAEYFDYNTAGAWVGEGTPTFIDGNDDEAKD
;
A
#
# COMPACT_ATOMS: atom_id res chain seq x y z
N MET A 1 -9.25 8.06 6.72
CA MET A 1 -9.14 7.61 5.30
C MET A 1 -10.42 6.91 4.80
N THR A 2 -10.75 6.90 3.51
CA THR A 2 -11.87 6.12 2.91
C THR A 2 -11.39 5.37 1.67
N ILE A 3 -11.52 4.05 1.66
CA ILE A 3 -11.14 3.20 0.52
C ILE A 3 -12.24 3.23 -0.54
N GLN A 4 -11.85 3.55 -1.77
CA GLN A 4 -12.68 3.48 -2.97
C GLN A 4 -12.44 2.15 -3.70
N PRO A 5 -13.41 1.66 -4.50
CA PRO A 5 -13.23 0.44 -5.28
C PRO A 5 -12.02 0.51 -6.21
N ILE A 6 -11.34 -0.63 -6.45
CA ILE A 6 -10.19 -0.76 -7.37
C ILE A 6 -10.45 -0.12 -8.75
N SER A 7 -11.69 -0.18 -9.24
CA SER A 7 -12.08 0.47 -10.51
C SER A 7 -11.87 1.99 -10.56
N GLN A 8 -11.64 2.63 -9.42
CA GLN A 8 -11.41 4.07 -9.27
C GLN A 8 -9.92 4.44 -9.15
N ILE A 9 -8.99 3.47 -9.27
CA ILE A 9 -7.55 3.77 -9.32
C ILE A 9 -7.26 4.64 -10.54
N HIS A 10 -6.63 5.80 -10.30
CA HIS A 10 -6.29 6.73 -11.36
C HIS A 10 -5.10 6.20 -12.19
N PRO A 11 -5.00 6.48 -13.51
CA PRO A 11 -3.87 6.05 -14.33
C PRO A 11 -2.49 6.52 -13.85
N GLU A 12 -2.44 7.56 -13.01
CA GLU A 12 -1.21 8.10 -12.43
C GLU A 12 -0.80 7.39 -11.13
N ALA A 13 -1.66 6.54 -10.57
CA ALA A 13 -1.31 5.72 -9.42
C ALA A 13 -0.32 4.63 -9.85
N PHE A 14 0.72 4.47 -9.06
CA PHE A 14 1.64 3.36 -9.20
C PHE A 14 1.09 2.15 -8.47
N LEU A 15 1.46 0.98 -8.96
CA LEU A 15 1.07 -0.31 -8.40
C LEU A 15 2.34 -1.05 -8.01
N LEU A 16 2.28 -1.81 -6.93
CA LEU A 16 3.42 -2.61 -6.49
C LEU A 16 3.75 -3.69 -7.52
N GLU A 17 5.04 -3.87 -7.77
CA GLU A 17 5.57 -4.88 -8.68
C GLU A 17 6.33 -5.97 -7.90
N PRO A 18 6.29 -7.24 -8.33
CA PRO A 18 5.54 -7.76 -9.48
C PRO A 18 4.03 -7.81 -9.23
N ARG A 19 3.22 -7.36 -10.20
CA ARG A 19 1.74 -7.42 -10.12
C ARG A 19 1.19 -8.79 -9.74
N ALA A 20 1.79 -9.84 -10.29
CA ALA A 20 1.39 -11.23 -10.05
C ALA A 20 1.49 -11.66 -8.57
N LEU A 21 2.29 -10.95 -7.77
CA LEU A 21 2.41 -11.17 -6.33
C LEU A 21 1.54 -10.18 -5.55
N PHE A 22 1.70 -8.88 -5.82
CA PHE A 22 1.12 -7.83 -4.97
C PHE A 22 -0.34 -7.51 -5.24
N ASP A 23 -0.91 -7.88 -6.40
CA ASP A 23 -2.33 -7.60 -6.67
C ASP A 23 -3.29 -8.22 -5.65
N ARG A 24 -2.89 -9.30 -4.97
CA ARG A 24 -3.72 -9.91 -3.92
C ARG A 24 -3.80 -9.07 -2.64
N ALA A 25 -2.88 -8.12 -2.44
CA ALA A 25 -2.87 -7.18 -1.33
C ALA A 25 -3.51 -5.82 -1.69
N LEU A 26 -3.89 -5.61 -2.96
CA LEU A 26 -4.53 -4.38 -3.41
C LEU A 26 -5.97 -4.31 -2.90
N VAL A 27 -6.26 -3.36 -2.01
CA VAL A 27 -7.60 -3.18 -1.42
C VAL A 27 -8.46 -2.18 -2.18
N GLY A 28 -7.85 -1.17 -2.81
CA GLY A 28 -8.61 -0.15 -3.52
C GLY A 28 -7.81 1.07 -3.93
N ALA A 29 -8.52 2.18 -4.13
CA ALA A 29 -7.94 3.51 -4.31
C ALA A 29 -8.25 4.39 -3.11
N VAL A 30 -7.37 5.32 -2.79
CA VAL A 30 -7.61 6.33 -1.75
C VAL A 30 -7.37 7.71 -2.35
N ALA A 31 -8.35 8.59 -2.17
CA ALA A 31 -8.20 10.01 -2.44
C ALA A 31 -7.60 10.69 -1.21
N SER A 32 -6.54 11.48 -1.43
CA SER A 32 -5.90 12.28 -0.37
C SER A 32 -5.50 11.40 0.85
N PRO A 33 -4.59 10.42 0.67
CA PRO A 33 -4.21 9.53 1.75
C PRO A 33 -3.61 10.32 2.93
N GLU A 34 -4.00 9.97 4.15
CA GLU A 34 -3.45 10.50 5.40
C GLU A 34 -2.11 9.82 5.71
N ASP A 35 -1.11 10.02 4.85
CA ASP A 35 0.26 9.50 5.02
C ASP A 35 1.29 10.63 5.19
N HIS A 36 2.57 10.25 5.35
CA HIS A 36 3.65 11.21 5.60
C HIS A 36 4.25 11.79 4.31
N TRP A 37 3.74 11.38 3.14
CA TRP A 37 4.32 11.77 1.86
C TRP A 37 3.87 13.17 1.43
N PRO A 38 4.73 13.96 0.76
CA PRO A 38 4.42 15.33 0.37
C PRO A 38 3.58 15.37 -0.92
N ARG A 39 2.42 14.71 -0.91
CA ARG A 39 1.53 14.61 -2.07
C ARG A 39 0.76 15.90 -2.32
N VAL A 40 0.32 16.10 -3.55
CA VAL A 40 -0.73 17.08 -3.84
C VAL A 40 -2.09 16.58 -3.31
N ASP A 41 -2.90 17.49 -2.75
CA ASP A 41 -4.18 17.15 -2.08
C ASP A 41 -5.14 16.35 -2.98
N SER A 42 -5.09 16.50 -4.30
CA SER A 42 -5.97 15.81 -5.25
C SER A 42 -5.47 14.44 -5.70
N MET A 43 -4.36 13.95 -5.14
CA MET A 43 -3.75 12.70 -5.62
C MET A 43 -4.56 11.49 -5.14
N ASN A 44 -4.95 10.66 -6.11
CA ASN A 44 -5.60 9.37 -5.87
C ASN A 44 -4.58 8.25 -6.10
N VAL A 45 -4.30 7.47 -5.07
CA VAL A 45 -3.28 6.40 -5.12
C VAL A 45 -3.88 5.04 -4.84
N ALA A 46 -3.15 3.99 -5.22
CA ALA A 46 -3.50 2.63 -4.83
C ALA A 46 -3.26 2.44 -3.33
N ALA A 47 -4.16 1.72 -2.68
CA ALA A 47 -4.05 1.34 -1.29
C ALA A 47 -3.84 -0.17 -1.17
N TYR A 48 -2.87 -0.57 -0.36
CA TYR A 48 -2.53 -1.96 -0.11
C TYR A 48 -2.68 -2.31 1.38
N ASP A 49 -3.05 -3.55 1.67
CA ASP A 49 -3.02 -4.10 3.03
C ASP A 49 -1.56 -4.38 3.44
N THR A 50 -1.14 -3.79 4.56
CA THR A 50 0.23 -3.92 5.10
C THR A 50 0.60 -5.36 5.40
N TYR A 51 -0.27 -6.09 6.10
CA TYR A 51 0.02 -7.46 6.55
C TYR A 51 0.11 -8.43 5.38
N LEU A 52 -0.76 -8.29 4.37
CA LEU A 52 -0.69 -9.08 3.15
C LEU A 52 0.58 -8.75 2.35
N CYS A 53 1.01 -7.49 2.30
CA CYS A 53 2.28 -7.13 1.66
C CYS A 53 3.46 -7.82 2.33
N ILE A 54 3.51 -7.81 3.66
CA ILE A 54 4.58 -8.47 4.44
C ILE A 54 4.56 -9.98 4.22
N GLU A 55 3.39 -10.63 4.24
CA GLU A 55 3.25 -12.06 3.96
C GLU A 55 3.75 -12.41 2.54
N ILE A 56 3.41 -11.59 1.54
CA ILE A 56 3.90 -11.75 0.16
C ILE A 56 5.43 -11.68 0.10
N ILE A 57 6.02 -10.68 0.76
CA ILE A 57 7.47 -10.48 0.79
C ILE A 57 8.15 -11.68 1.46
N GLN A 58 7.60 -12.15 2.58
CA GLN A 58 8.07 -13.32 3.30
C GLN A 58 8.08 -14.56 2.39
N GLU A 59 6.97 -14.82 1.69
CA GLU A 59 6.84 -15.93 0.75
C GLU A 59 7.78 -15.81 -0.45
N TRP A 60 8.00 -14.59 -0.95
CA TRP A 60 8.81 -14.33 -2.13
C TRP A 60 10.31 -14.46 -1.83
N LEU A 61 10.78 -13.86 -0.75
CA LEU A 61 12.18 -13.86 -0.34
C LEU A 61 12.58 -15.10 0.47
N LYS A 62 11.61 -15.89 0.94
CA LYS A 62 11.84 -17.06 1.82
C LYS A 62 12.58 -16.69 3.10
N CYS A 63 12.21 -15.56 3.70
CA CYS A 63 12.78 -15.03 4.93
C CYS A 63 11.82 -15.17 6.13
N PRO A 64 12.29 -14.93 7.38
CA PRO A 64 11.42 -14.77 8.54
C PRO A 64 10.55 -13.51 8.44
N GLU A 65 9.44 -13.49 9.20
CA GLU A 65 8.49 -12.37 9.23
C GLU A 65 9.15 -11.03 9.59
N GLU A 66 10.05 -11.01 10.57
CA GLU A 66 10.78 -9.80 10.99
C GLU A 66 11.59 -9.20 9.83
N GLU A 67 12.29 -10.03 9.06
CA GLU A 67 13.06 -9.58 7.88
C GLU A 67 12.13 -9.11 6.75
N ALA A 68 10.97 -9.74 6.58
CA ALA A 68 9.96 -9.31 5.61
C ALA A 68 9.34 -7.96 5.99
N ALA A 69 9.06 -7.73 7.27
CA ALA A 69 8.57 -6.48 7.80
C ALA A 69 9.60 -5.34 7.63
N GLU A 70 10.86 -5.60 7.98
CA GLU A 70 11.94 -4.64 7.72
C GLU A 70 12.07 -4.33 6.21
N TYR A 71 12.03 -5.35 5.36
CA TYR A 71 12.07 -5.14 3.91
C TYR A 71 10.89 -4.30 3.43
N PHE A 72 9.68 -4.57 3.92
CA PHE A 72 8.49 -3.79 3.62
C PHE A 72 8.68 -2.33 4.02
N ASP A 73 9.06 -2.06 5.27
CA ASP A 73 9.22 -0.71 5.81
C ASP A 73 10.22 0.11 5.00
N TYR A 74 11.39 -0.47 4.66
CA TYR A 74 12.45 0.26 3.95
C TYR A 74 12.26 0.31 2.44
N ASN A 75 11.89 -0.81 1.80
CA ASN A 75 11.93 -0.94 0.34
C ASN A 75 10.56 -0.84 -0.33
N THR A 76 9.48 -0.96 0.44
CA THR A 76 8.11 -0.95 -0.09
C THR A 76 7.36 0.28 0.39
N ALA A 77 7.07 0.37 1.69
CA ALA A 77 6.31 1.48 2.28
C ALA A 77 7.13 2.77 2.39
N GLY A 78 8.43 2.67 2.69
CA GLY A 78 9.36 3.79 2.78
C GLY A 78 9.93 4.26 1.44
N ALA A 79 9.55 3.62 0.32
CA ALA A 79 10.08 3.94 -0.99
C ALA A 79 9.21 4.98 -1.72
N TRP A 80 9.64 6.24 -1.69
CA TRP A 80 9.01 7.30 -2.48
C TRP A 80 9.54 7.35 -3.91
N VAL A 81 8.66 7.16 -4.88
CA VAL A 81 8.98 7.23 -6.32
C VAL A 81 8.18 8.30 -7.07
N GLY A 82 7.48 9.17 -6.34
CA GLY A 82 6.68 10.28 -6.87
C GLY A 82 5.22 10.22 -6.39
N GLU A 83 4.42 11.19 -6.84
CA GLU A 83 3.02 11.40 -6.41
C GLU A 83 2.15 10.15 -6.47
N GLY A 84 2.40 9.27 -7.45
CA GLY A 84 1.71 7.99 -7.64
C GLY A 84 2.03 6.89 -6.63
N THR A 85 3.01 7.08 -5.75
CA THR A 85 3.47 6.05 -4.79
C THR A 85 2.27 5.51 -4.00
N PRO A 86 2.12 4.19 -3.81
CA PRO A 86 0.99 3.64 -3.05
C PRO A 86 0.93 4.15 -1.61
N THR A 87 -0.23 3.94 -0.98
CA THR A 87 -0.40 4.07 0.48
C THR A 87 -0.72 2.70 1.08
N PHE A 88 -0.53 2.55 2.39
CA PHE A 88 -0.61 1.27 3.08
C PHE A 88 -1.55 1.40 4.27
N ILE A 89 -2.38 0.39 4.47
CA ILE A 89 -3.43 0.37 5.47
C ILE A 89 -3.18 -0.82 6.37
N ASP A 90 -3.11 -0.56 7.68
CA ASP A 90 -3.07 -1.61 8.67
C ASP A 90 -4.52 -2.04 8.93
N GLY A 91 -4.78 -3.35 8.97
CA GLY A 91 -6.13 -3.91 9.19
C GLY A 91 -6.80 -3.50 10.51
N ASN A 92 -6.15 -2.67 11.33
CA ASN A 92 -6.68 -2.09 12.56
C ASN A 92 -7.17 -0.63 12.40
N ASP A 93 -7.00 -0.01 11.23
CA ASP A 93 -7.49 1.36 10.97
C ASP A 93 -9.03 1.44 10.80
N ASP A 94 -9.72 0.29 10.87
CA ASP A 94 -11.18 0.16 10.92
C ASP A 94 -11.75 0.01 12.35
N GLU A 95 -10.93 0.04 13.42
CA GLU A 95 -11.47 0.05 14.78
C GLU A 95 -12.11 1.43 15.13
N ALA A 96 -13.45 1.42 15.06
CA ALA A 96 -14.40 2.25 15.82
C ALA A 96 -14.59 3.72 15.40
N LYS A 97 -15.38 3.93 14.34
CA LYS A 97 -16.42 4.98 14.38
C LYS A 97 -17.67 4.40 15.04
N ASP A 98 -17.69 4.40 16.37
CA ASP A 98 -18.93 4.37 17.17
C ASP A 98 -19.61 5.75 17.16
#